data_AF-A0A917PV99-F1
#
_entry.id   AF-A0A917PV99-F1
#
_cell.length_a   1.000
_cell.length_b   1.000
_cell.length_c   1.000
_cell.angle_alpha   90.00
_cell.angle_beta   90.00
_cell.angle_gamma   90.00
#
_symmetry.space_group_name_H-M   'P 1'
#
loop_
_entity.id
_entity.type
_entity.pdbx_description
1 polymer ?
#
loop_
_entity_poly.entity_id
_entity_poly.type
_entity_poly.pdbx_seq_one_letter_code
_entity_poly.pdbx_strand_id
1 'polypeptide(L)'
;MVVRAEYVQLLAVGAYPELRESSEGIRAAWIEGYIQGIVGRDMAELRREVQPARAMAVLRTLAGRQSAELVKARLAEETAVPSRTITGYLDLVHDVGLVASIPPWTPNLAKREIGRPKSFVIDSAVAMWLARLTPAQLMQLEYGEAFGGMLGAFVAAELLRQRTWSARRFDVFHYRERDGDEVDVVLEFDDGTVIGIEAKAAVSFNAKQFRGLSRLRDRLGARFIAGVVLNTGTSGYRYADRLYGAPVSALWEFATQAKRSTSGSRG
;
A
#
# COMPACT_ATOMS: atom_id res chain seq x y z
N MET A 1 -3.32 16.11 12.86
CA MET A 1 -4.16 15.03 13.45
C MET A 1 -5.26 14.72 12.45
N VAL A 2 -5.16 13.57 11.79
CA VAL A 2 -6.01 13.19 10.66
C VAL A 2 -7.09 12.19 11.13
N VAL A 3 -8.37 12.47 10.87
CA VAL A 3 -9.49 11.56 11.16
C VAL A 3 -9.86 10.70 9.94
N ARG A 4 -10.64 9.64 10.12
CA ARG A 4 -11.07 8.71 9.04
C ARG A 4 -11.53 9.41 7.75
N ALA A 5 -12.37 10.44 7.86
CA ALA A 5 -12.86 11.17 6.69
C ALA A 5 -11.73 11.88 5.94
N GLU A 6 -10.73 12.41 6.65
CA GLU A 6 -9.57 13.07 6.05
C GLU A 6 -8.63 12.07 5.38
N TYR A 7 -8.51 10.83 5.89
CA TYR A 7 -7.79 9.77 5.15
C TYR A 7 -8.49 9.40 3.85
N VAL A 8 -9.82 9.35 3.84
CA VAL A 8 -10.57 9.11 2.59
C VAL A 8 -10.31 10.24 1.59
N GLN A 9 -10.29 11.50 2.05
CA GLN A 9 -9.95 12.64 1.19
C GLN A 9 -8.49 12.59 0.71
N LEU A 10 -7.55 12.20 1.59
CA LEU A 10 -6.15 12.02 1.24
C LEU A 10 -5.99 11.00 0.10
N LEU A 11 -6.67 9.85 0.20
CA LEU A 11 -6.67 8.84 -0.86
C LEU A 11 -7.23 9.39 -2.17
N ALA A 12 -8.33 10.15 -2.10
CA ALA A 12 -8.99 10.74 -3.25
C ALA A 12 -8.20 11.88 -3.92
N VAL A 13 -7.29 12.52 -3.20
CA VAL A 13 -6.36 13.52 -3.73
C VAL A 13 -5.19 12.86 -4.44
N GLY A 14 -4.65 11.77 -3.88
CA GLY A 14 -3.49 11.08 -4.42
C GLY A 14 -2.16 11.76 -4.09
N ALA A 15 -1.09 11.28 -4.70
CA ALA A 15 0.28 11.71 -4.43
C ALA A 15 0.73 12.88 -5.32
N TYR A 16 0.10 13.08 -6.49
CA TYR A 16 0.45 14.13 -7.44
C TYR A 16 0.26 15.54 -6.85
N PRO A 17 1.33 16.36 -6.73
CA PRO A 17 1.25 17.69 -6.15
C PRO A 17 0.23 18.61 -6.82
N GLU A 18 0.10 18.52 -8.15
CA GLU A 18 -0.78 19.34 -8.98
C GLU A 18 -2.27 19.11 -8.66
N LEU A 19 -2.61 17.97 -8.06
CA LEU A 19 -3.98 17.58 -7.75
C LEU A 19 -4.45 18.02 -6.36
N ARG A 20 -3.54 18.47 -5.49
CA ARG A 20 -3.83 18.79 -4.07
C ARG A 20 -4.84 19.90 -3.89
N GLU A 21 -4.75 20.94 -4.70
CA GLU A 21 -5.63 22.12 -4.65
C GLU A 21 -6.71 22.10 -5.75
N SER A 22 -6.74 21.04 -6.57
CA SER A 22 -7.71 20.89 -7.65
C SER A 22 -9.07 20.44 -7.14
N SER A 23 -10.14 20.96 -7.75
CA SER A 23 -11.50 20.46 -7.52
C SER A 23 -11.66 19.01 -7.99
N GLU A 24 -12.69 18.31 -7.49
CA GLU A 24 -12.94 16.91 -7.84
C GLU A 24 -13.09 16.69 -9.35
N GLY A 25 -13.83 17.56 -10.03
CA GLY A 25 -14.02 17.48 -11.48
C GLY A 25 -12.73 17.67 -12.28
N ILE A 26 -11.90 18.65 -11.89
CA ILE A 26 -10.59 18.89 -12.51
C ILE A 26 -9.68 17.69 -12.28
N ARG A 27 -9.67 17.15 -11.06
CA ARG A 27 -8.86 15.99 -10.70
C ARG A 27 -9.25 14.76 -11.52
N ALA A 28 -10.54 14.48 -11.66
CA ALA A 28 -11.04 13.36 -12.46
C ALA A 28 -10.65 13.51 -13.95
N ALA A 29 -10.82 14.70 -14.53
CA ALA A 29 -10.44 14.97 -15.92
C ALA A 29 -8.92 14.85 -16.14
N TRP A 30 -8.12 15.32 -15.18
CA TRP A 30 -6.67 15.18 -15.23
C TRP A 30 -6.24 13.71 -15.17
N ILE A 31 -6.79 12.93 -14.23
CA ILE A 31 -6.48 11.49 -14.09
C ILE A 31 -6.87 10.74 -15.35
N GLU A 32 -8.05 11.03 -15.92
CA GLU A 32 -8.49 10.42 -17.16
C GLU A 32 -7.50 10.72 -18.30
N GLY A 33 -7.15 12.00 -18.50
CA GLY A 33 -6.19 12.40 -19.52
C GLY A 33 -4.81 11.78 -19.33
N TYR A 34 -4.32 11.73 -18.08
CA TYR A 34 -3.06 11.10 -17.72
C TYR A 34 -3.03 9.61 -18.08
N ILE A 35 -4.07 8.86 -17.67
CA ILE A 35 -4.14 7.43 -17.95
C ILE A 35 -4.36 7.15 -19.44
N GLN A 36 -5.20 7.93 -20.12
CA GLN A 36 -5.37 7.80 -21.56
C GLN A 36 -4.07 8.10 -22.33
N GLY A 37 -3.30 9.08 -21.89
CA GLY A 37 -1.97 9.39 -22.43
C GLY A 37 -1.02 8.21 -22.30
N ILE A 38 -0.85 7.68 -21.09
CA ILE A 38 0.05 6.55 -20.84
C ILE A 38 -0.39 5.30 -21.60
N VAL A 39 -1.67 4.93 -21.50
CA VAL A 39 -2.18 3.68 -22.08
C VAL A 39 -2.27 3.77 -23.61
N GLY A 40 -2.56 4.95 -24.16
CA GLY A 40 -2.73 5.16 -25.59
C GLY A 40 -1.43 5.47 -26.35
N ARG A 41 -0.46 6.14 -25.71
CA ARG A 41 0.79 6.59 -26.35
C ARG A 41 2.00 5.85 -25.76
N ASP A 42 2.31 6.08 -24.49
CA ASP A 42 3.57 5.66 -23.88
C ASP A 42 3.74 4.14 -23.89
N MET A 43 2.66 3.41 -23.58
CA MET A 43 2.64 1.94 -23.66
C MET A 43 2.87 1.43 -25.08
N ALA A 44 2.32 2.11 -26.10
CA ALA A 44 2.47 1.71 -27.50
C ALA A 44 3.89 1.99 -28.02
N GLU A 45 4.56 3.01 -27.49
CA GLU A 45 5.98 3.29 -27.74
C GLU A 45 6.89 2.21 -27.14
N LEU A 46 6.58 1.71 -25.94
CA LEU A 46 7.33 0.62 -25.30
C LEU A 46 7.06 -0.76 -25.93
N ARG A 47 5.82 -1.02 -26.35
CA ARG A 47 5.37 -2.31 -26.88
C ARG A 47 4.42 -2.10 -28.05
N ARG A 48 4.94 -2.19 -29.29
CA ARG A 48 4.18 -1.94 -30.53
C ARG A 48 2.88 -2.75 -30.68
N GLU A 49 2.82 -3.97 -30.13
CA GLU A 49 1.66 -4.87 -30.23
C GLU A 49 0.68 -4.74 -29.05
N VAL A 50 0.88 -3.76 -28.15
CA VAL A 50 -0.03 -3.56 -27.03
C VAL A 50 -1.41 -3.16 -27.53
N GLN A 51 -2.44 -3.75 -26.93
CA GLN A 51 -3.82 -3.29 -27.10
C GLN A 51 -4.22 -2.42 -25.90
N PRO A 52 -4.45 -1.10 -26.08
CA PRO A 52 -4.79 -0.17 -25.01
C PRO A 52 -5.98 -0.64 -24.15
N ALA A 53 -7.02 -1.19 -24.78
CA ALA A 53 -8.20 -1.69 -24.07
C ALA A 53 -7.87 -2.82 -23.08
N ARG A 54 -6.94 -3.72 -23.43
CA ARG A 54 -6.49 -4.81 -22.55
C ARG A 54 -5.60 -4.30 -21.42
N ALA A 55 -4.73 -3.35 -21.69
CA ALA A 55 -3.93 -2.70 -20.64
C ALA A 55 -4.83 -1.98 -19.63
N MET A 56 -5.85 -1.26 -20.11
CA MET A 56 -6.88 -0.65 -19.28
C MET A 56 -7.67 -1.69 -18.46
N ALA A 57 -8.03 -2.83 -19.05
CA ALA A 57 -8.70 -3.91 -18.32
C ALA A 57 -7.82 -4.45 -17.18
N VAL A 58 -6.52 -4.67 -17.43
CA VAL A 58 -5.54 -5.08 -16.41
C VAL A 58 -5.45 -4.04 -15.29
N LEU A 59 -5.30 -2.76 -15.62
CA LEU A 59 -5.25 -1.67 -14.64
C LEU A 59 -6.52 -1.61 -13.78
N ARG A 60 -7.71 -1.72 -14.38
CA ARG A 60 -8.99 -1.71 -13.67
C ARG A 60 -9.14 -2.91 -12.74
N THR A 61 -8.74 -4.11 -13.18
CA THR A 61 -8.81 -5.32 -12.34
C THR A 61 -7.84 -5.26 -11.16
N LEU A 62 -6.63 -4.72 -11.35
CA LEU A 62 -5.69 -4.45 -10.25
C LEU A 62 -6.20 -3.35 -9.31
N ALA A 63 -6.80 -2.29 -9.85
CA ALA A 63 -7.42 -1.21 -9.08
C ALA A 63 -8.57 -1.73 -8.18
N GLY A 64 -9.40 -2.63 -8.70
CA GLY A 64 -10.46 -3.28 -7.92
C GLY A 64 -9.96 -4.23 -6.83
N ARG A 65 -8.67 -4.57 -6.81
CA ARG A 65 -8.04 -5.51 -5.86
C ARG A 65 -6.73 -4.97 -5.32
N GLN A 66 -6.78 -3.78 -4.76
CA GLN A 66 -5.61 -3.15 -4.16
C GLN A 66 -4.97 -4.04 -3.09
N SER A 67 -3.65 -4.18 -3.17
CA SER A 67 -2.82 -4.91 -2.20
C SER A 67 -3.19 -6.40 -2.04
N ALA A 68 -3.73 -7.02 -3.09
CA ALA A 68 -4.02 -8.45 -3.13
C ALA A 68 -2.87 -9.24 -3.79
N GLU A 69 -2.74 -10.54 -3.44
CA GLU A 69 -1.80 -11.44 -4.09
C GLU A 69 -2.12 -11.58 -5.60
N LEU A 70 -1.13 -11.39 -6.45
CA LEU A 70 -1.26 -11.45 -7.89
C LEU A 70 -1.32 -12.90 -8.37
N VAL A 71 -2.49 -13.33 -8.83
CA VAL A 71 -2.69 -14.63 -9.49
C VAL A 71 -2.86 -14.40 -10.99
N LYS A 72 -1.78 -14.56 -11.76
CA LYS A 72 -1.74 -14.29 -13.21
C LYS A 72 -2.83 -15.00 -14.01
N ALA A 73 -3.13 -16.27 -13.67
CA ALA A 73 -4.17 -17.05 -14.35
C ALA A 73 -5.57 -16.44 -14.15
N ARG A 74 -5.89 -16.06 -12.91
CA ARG A 74 -7.14 -15.39 -12.56
C ARG A 74 -7.26 -14.02 -13.22
N LEU A 75 -6.17 -13.26 -13.24
CA LEU A 75 -6.14 -11.96 -13.93
C LEU A 75 -6.38 -12.11 -15.44
N ALA A 76 -5.76 -13.11 -16.08
CA ALA A 76 -5.96 -13.40 -17.50
C ALA A 76 -7.43 -13.73 -17.82
N GLU A 77 -8.06 -14.58 -16.99
CA GLU A 77 -9.48 -14.94 -17.11
C GLU A 77 -10.39 -13.71 -17.00
N GLU A 78 -10.24 -12.91 -15.95
CA GLU A 78 -11.12 -11.77 -15.66
C GLU A 78 -10.96 -10.61 -16.64
N THR A 79 -9.78 -10.48 -17.25
CA THR A 79 -9.51 -9.43 -18.25
C THR A 79 -9.73 -9.90 -19.68
N ALA A 80 -10.06 -11.18 -19.89
CA ALA A 80 -10.09 -11.84 -21.19
C ALA A 80 -8.78 -11.65 -22.00
N VAL A 81 -7.65 -11.43 -21.31
CA VAL A 81 -6.33 -11.35 -21.90
C VAL A 81 -5.74 -12.75 -21.95
N PRO A 82 -5.25 -13.23 -23.11
CA PRO A 82 -4.65 -14.56 -23.19
C PRO A 82 -3.53 -14.78 -22.17
N SER A 83 -3.50 -15.95 -21.50
CA SER A 83 -2.49 -16.27 -20.48
C SER A 83 -1.05 -16.17 -21.00
N ARG A 84 -0.83 -16.41 -22.30
CA ARG A 84 0.48 -16.23 -22.95
C ARG A 84 0.97 -14.79 -22.98
N THR A 85 0.06 -13.81 -22.92
CA THR A 85 0.39 -12.37 -23.00
C THR A 85 0.21 -11.62 -21.68
N ILE A 86 -0.44 -12.21 -20.67
CA ILE A 86 -0.76 -11.48 -19.43
C ILE A 86 0.48 -10.97 -18.69
N THR A 87 1.57 -11.74 -18.69
CA THR A 87 2.84 -11.30 -18.10
C THR A 87 3.36 -10.05 -18.81
N GLY A 88 3.32 -9.98 -20.14
CA GLY A 88 3.76 -8.80 -20.87
C GLY A 88 2.94 -7.55 -20.57
N TYR A 89 1.64 -7.68 -20.29
CA TYR A 89 0.82 -6.56 -19.82
C TYR A 89 1.16 -6.14 -18.40
N LEU A 90 1.46 -7.09 -17.51
CA LEU A 90 1.91 -6.80 -16.15
C LEU A 90 3.26 -6.08 -16.15
N ASP A 91 4.21 -6.55 -16.94
CA ASP A 91 5.52 -5.91 -17.11
C ASP A 91 5.32 -4.48 -17.64
N LEU A 92 4.44 -4.30 -18.63
CA LEU A 92 4.18 -2.99 -19.22
C LEU A 92 3.58 -1.99 -18.23
N VAL A 93 2.59 -2.39 -17.39
CA VAL A 93 2.02 -1.48 -16.37
C VAL A 93 3.00 -1.16 -15.24
N HIS A 94 3.98 -2.04 -15.01
CA HIS A 94 5.11 -1.78 -14.12
C HIS A 94 6.11 -0.81 -14.75
N ASP A 95 6.49 -1.02 -16.01
CA ASP A 95 7.49 -0.22 -16.72
C ASP A 95 7.06 1.24 -16.86
N VAL A 96 5.77 1.51 -17.08
CA VAL A 96 5.22 2.88 -17.11
C VAL A 96 4.99 3.48 -15.71
N GLY A 97 5.31 2.76 -14.64
CA GLY A 97 5.22 3.27 -13.27
C GLY A 97 3.80 3.45 -12.72
N LEU A 98 2.79 2.77 -13.29
CA LEU A 98 1.42 2.83 -12.76
C LEU A 98 1.17 1.81 -11.64
N VAL A 99 1.85 0.68 -11.68
CA VAL A 99 1.68 -0.44 -10.76
C VAL A 99 2.98 -0.75 -10.04
N ALA A 100 2.89 -1.04 -8.75
CA ALA A 100 3.98 -1.59 -7.95
C ALA A 100 3.58 -2.94 -7.36
N SER A 101 4.59 -3.71 -6.99
CA SER A 101 4.44 -5.03 -6.41
C SER A 101 5.43 -5.18 -5.26
N ILE A 102 5.01 -5.82 -4.17
CA ILE A 102 5.89 -6.22 -3.08
C ILE A 102 5.95 -7.76 -3.04
N PRO A 103 7.14 -8.38 -3.03
CA PRO A 103 7.28 -9.83 -2.99
C PRO A 103 6.93 -10.39 -1.60
N PRO A 104 6.66 -11.69 -1.48
CA PRO A 104 6.45 -12.31 -0.18
C PRO A 104 7.78 -12.40 0.58
N TRP A 105 7.71 -12.15 1.88
CA TRP A 105 8.79 -12.30 2.81
C TRP A 105 8.88 -13.75 3.28
N THR A 106 10.05 -14.35 3.11
CA THR A 106 10.41 -15.60 3.79
C THR A 106 11.90 -15.57 4.15
N PRO A 107 12.40 -16.31 5.14
CA PRO A 107 13.85 -16.38 5.38
C PRO A 107 14.66 -16.90 4.18
N ASN A 108 14.02 -17.59 3.23
CA ASN A 108 14.67 -18.13 2.04
C ASN A 108 14.50 -17.15 0.86
N LEU A 109 15.60 -16.55 0.43
CA LEU A 109 15.60 -15.56 -0.66
C LEU A 109 15.05 -16.12 -1.98
N ALA A 110 15.43 -17.34 -2.36
CA ALA A 110 14.93 -17.97 -3.58
C ALA A 110 13.41 -18.19 -3.55
N LYS A 111 12.83 -18.47 -2.38
CA LYS A 111 11.37 -18.59 -2.20
C LYS A 111 10.65 -17.25 -2.33
N ARG A 112 11.34 -16.12 -2.11
CA ARG A 112 10.76 -14.78 -2.32
C ARG A 112 10.55 -14.52 -3.81
N GLU A 113 11.53 -14.86 -4.64
CA GLU A 113 11.50 -14.63 -6.09
C GLU A 113 10.39 -15.40 -6.81
N ILE A 114 10.11 -16.62 -6.38
CA ILE A 114 9.08 -17.49 -6.98
C ILE A 114 7.70 -17.31 -6.34
N GLY A 115 7.61 -16.56 -5.24
CA GLY A 115 6.39 -16.37 -4.49
C GLY A 115 5.45 -15.36 -5.17
N ARG A 116 4.16 -15.41 -4.82
CA ARG A 116 3.18 -14.47 -5.38
C ARG A 116 3.37 -13.09 -4.74
N PRO A 117 3.64 -12.03 -5.53
CA PRO A 117 3.69 -10.69 -4.98
C PRO A 117 2.29 -10.17 -4.66
N LYS A 118 2.18 -9.18 -3.77
CA LYS A 118 1.01 -8.30 -3.71
C LYS A 118 1.21 -7.16 -4.69
N SER A 119 0.21 -6.87 -5.52
CA SER A 119 0.27 -5.80 -6.52
C SER A 119 -0.77 -4.72 -6.24
N PHE A 120 -0.45 -3.49 -6.61
CA PHE A 120 -1.32 -2.34 -6.39
C PHE A 120 -1.01 -1.21 -7.38
N VAL A 121 -2.00 -0.37 -7.61
CA VAL A 121 -1.83 0.85 -8.40
C VAL A 121 -1.19 1.87 -7.44
N ILE A 122 -0.10 2.49 -7.85
CA ILE A 122 0.79 3.23 -6.92
C ILE A 122 0.09 4.46 -6.34
N ASP A 123 -0.65 5.18 -7.18
CA ASP A 123 -1.38 6.38 -6.79
C ASP A 123 -2.83 6.03 -6.40
N SER A 124 -3.25 6.45 -5.21
CA SER A 124 -4.55 6.12 -4.65
C SER A 124 -5.71 6.79 -5.41
N ALA A 125 -5.53 8.00 -5.94
CA ALA A 125 -6.59 8.69 -6.68
C ALA A 125 -6.78 8.03 -8.06
N VAL A 126 -5.68 7.65 -8.72
CA VAL A 126 -5.72 6.83 -9.93
C VAL A 126 -6.38 5.47 -9.66
N ALA A 127 -6.03 4.81 -8.56
CA ALA A 127 -6.64 3.53 -8.17
C ALA A 127 -8.16 3.67 -7.95
N MET A 128 -8.58 4.71 -7.22
CA MET A 128 -10.00 5.00 -7.00
C MET A 128 -10.74 5.28 -8.31
N TRP A 129 -10.16 6.08 -9.20
CA TRP A 129 -10.76 6.38 -10.51
C TRP A 129 -10.91 5.12 -11.38
N LEU A 130 -9.87 4.28 -11.46
CA LEU A 130 -9.91 3.02 -12.20
C LEU A 130 -10.94 2.04 -11.62
N ALA A 131 -11.08 2.00 -10.30
CA ALA A 131 -12.05 1.16 -9.58
C ALA A 131 -13.47 1.75 -9.54
N ARG A 132 -13.68 2.97 -10.08
CA ARG A 132 -14.93 3.73 -10.02
C ARG A 132 -15.44 3.94 -8.58
N LEU A 133 -14.52 4.22 -7.67
CA LEU A 133 -14.82 4.48 -6.27
C LEU A 133 -14.78 5.97 -5.98
N THR A 134 -15.78 6.43 -5.24
CA THR A 134 -15.90 7.81 -4.76
C THR A 134 -15.54 7.89 -3.27
N PRO A 135 -15.13 9.08 -2.77
CA PRO A 135 -14.94 9.31 -1.34
C PRO A 135 -16.19 8.94 -0.51
N ALA A 136 -17.38 9.25 -1.03
CA ALA A 136 -18.64 8.96 -0.36
C ALA A 136 -18.87 7.45 -0.18
N GLN A 137 -18.56 6.63 -1.20
CA GLN A 137 -18.64 5.18 -1.11
C GLN A 137 -17.68 4.61 -0.07
N LEU A 138 -16.41 5.05 -0.03
CA LEU A 138 -15.43 4.55 0.94
C LEU A 138 -15.79 4.84 2.41
N MET A 139 -16.68 5.80 2.66
CA MET A 139 -17.22 6.08 3.99
C MET A 139 -18.30 5.08 4.43
N GLN A 140 -18.91 4.36 3.48
CA GLN A 140 -19.96 3.37 3.76
C GLN A 140 -19.36 2.02 4.18
N LEU A 141 -20.06 1.32 5.08
CA LEU A 141 -19.57 0.06 5.66
C LEU A 141 -19.42 -1.07 4.62
N GLU A 142 -20.30 -1.11 3.60
CA GLU A 142 -20.26 -2.13 2.54
C GLU A 142 -19.00 -2.03 1.67
N TYR A 143 -18.36 -0.87 1.60
CA TYR A 143 -17.07 -0.66 0.93
C TYR A 143 -15.87 -0.83 1.87
N GLY A 144 -16.07 -1.40 3.07
CA GLY A 144 -15.01 -1.56 4.07
C GLY A 144 -13.79 -2.35 3.57
N GLU A 145 -14.01 -3.38 2.75
CA GLU A 145 -12.94 -4.16 2.12
C GLU A 145 -12.15 -3.33 1.09
N ALA A 146 -12.87 -2.61 0.22
CA ALA A 146 -12.26 -1.71 -0.76
C ALA A 146 -11.43 -0.61 -0.08
N PHE A 147 -11.95 0.01 0.98
CA PHE A 147 -11.20 1.01 1.74
C PHE A 147 -9.98 0.39 2.43
N GLY A 148 -10.11 -0.81 2.99
CA GLY A 148 -8.98 -1.55 3.56
C GLY A 148 -7.87 -1.80 2.53
N GLY A 149 -8.22 -2.28 1.33
CA GLY A 149 -7.27 -2.48 0.23
C GLY A 149 -6.60 -1.18 -0.22
N MET A 150 -7.37 -0.12 -0.40
CA MET A 150 -6.85 1.21 -0.79
C MET A 150 -5.88 1.77 0.26
N LEU A 151 -6.22 1.64 1.54
CA LEU A 151 -5.36 2.10 2.63
C LEU A 151 -4.07 1.25 2.73
N GLY A 152 -4.18 -0.06 2.58
CA GLY A 152 -3.02 -0.97 2.56
C GLY A 152 -2.07 -0.67 1.41
N ALA A 153 -2.60 -0.48 0.19
CA ALA A 153 -1.82 -0.08 -0.97
C ALA A 153 -1.17 1.30 -0.79
N PHE A 154 -1.92 2.27 -0.23
CA PHE A 154 -1.38 3.59 0.07
C PHE A 154 -0.20 3.53 1.06
N VAL A 155 -0.32 2.76 2.15
CA VAL A 155 0.76 2.54 3.12
C VAL A 155 1.97 1.88 2.44
N ALA A 156 1.76 0.83 1.64
CA ALA A 156 2.85 0.16 0.93
C ALA A 156 3.54 1.10 -0.07
N ALA A 157 2.79 1.87 -0.86
CA ALA A 157 3.32 2.85 -1.79
C ALA A 157 4.10 3.97 -1.08
N GLU A 158 3.64 4.41 0.08
CA GLU A 158 4.35 5.39 0.89
C GLU A 158 5.68 4.84 1.41
N LEU A 159 5.68 3.61 1.94
CA LEU A 159 6.92 2.95 2.39
C LEU A 159 7.91 2.70 1.25
N LEU A 160 7.42 2.37 0.04
CA LEU A 160 8.26 2.27 -1.15
C LEU A 160 8.89 3.61 -1.54
N ARG A 161 8.17 4.74 -1.37
CA ARG A 161 8.75 6.08 -1.57
C ARG A 161 9.80 6.39 -0.50
N GLN A 162 9.48 6.18 0.77
CA GLN A 162 10.37 6.42 1.91
C GLN A 162 11.68 5.62 1.82
N ARG A 163 11.61 4.40 1.29
CA ARG A 163 12.79 3.55 1.03
C ARG A 163 13.86 4.26 0.20
N THR A 164 13.49 5.15 -0.72
CA THR A 164 14.44 5.79 -1.65
C THR A 164 15.31 6.86 -1.00
N TRP A 165 14.92 7.38 0.16
CA TRP A 165 15.62 8.46 0.87
C TRP A 165 15.85 8.19 2.36
N SER A 166 15.41 7.03 2.87
CA SER A 166 15.67 6.61 4.25
C SER A 166 17.16 6.47 4.55
N ALA A 167 17.59 6.97 5.71
CA ALA A 167 18.96 6.84 6.19
C ALA A 167 19.37 5.39 6.44
N ARG A 168 18.42 4.53 6.85
CA ARG A 168 18.62 3.08 6.94
C ARG A 168 18.00 2.42 5.71
N ARG A 169 18.78 1.62 5.00
CA ARG A 169 18.29 0.84 3.86
C ARG A 169 17.38 -0.27 4.35
N PHE A 170 16.27 -0.45 3.66
CA PHE A 170 15.34 -1.56 3.87
C PHE A 170 14.68 -1.96 2.56
N ASP A 171 14.21 -3.19 2.50
CA ASP A 171 13.34 -3.71 1.44
C ASP A 171 11.91 -3.89 1.97
N VAL A 172 10.93 -3.84 1.06
CA VAL A 172 9.50 -3.90 1.37
C VAL A 172 8.90 -5.19 0.82
N PHE A 173 8.26 -5.97 1.70
CA PHE A 173 7.66 -7.27 1.40
C PHE A 173 6.24 -7.34 1.98
N HIS A 174 5.52 -8.44 1.71
CA HIS A 174 4.34 -8.84 2.49
C HIS A 174 4.60 -10.20 3.16
N TYR A 175 3.83 -10.59 4.17
CA TYR A 175 3.99 -11.92 4.77
C TYR A 175 2.64 -12.64 4.84
N ARG A 176 2.64 -13.89 4.40
CA ARG A 176 1.49 -14.78 4.50
C ARG A 176 1.96 -16.20 4.79
N GLU A 177 1.34 -16.82 5.78
CA GLU A 177 1.56 -18.22 6.12
C GLU A 177 0.43 -19.11 5.62
N ARG A 178 0.71 -20.41 5.47
CA ARG A 178 -0.28 -21.42 5.07
C ARG A 178 -1.47 -21.47 6.03
N ASP A 179 -1.23 -21.27 7.31
CA ASP A 179 -2.26 -21.33 8.37
C ASP A 179 -3.08 -20.03 8.47
N GLY A 180 -2.89 -19.08 7.55
CA GLY A 180 -3.72 -17.88 7.40
C GLY A 180 -3.31 -16.68 8.25
N ASP A 181 -2.18 -16.75 8.96
CA ASP A 181 -1.56 -15.56 9.53
C ASP A 181 -0.92 -14.72 8.43
N GLU A 182 -1.24 -13.43 8.42
CA GLU A 182 -0.85 -12.46 7.40
C GLU A 182 -0.29 -11.22 8.10
N VAL A 183 0.67 -10.56 7.46
CA VAL A 183 1.13 -9.20 7.79
C VAL A 183 1.20 -8.42 6.49
N ASP A 184 0.49 -7.30 6.42
CA ASP A 184 0.30 -6.52 5.20
C ASP A 184 1.64 -6.09 4.58
N VAL A 185 2.54 -5.53 5.40
CA VAL A 185 3.88 -5.10 4.98
C VAL A 185 4.94 -5.55 5.97
N VAL A 186 6.06 -6.03 5.45
CA VAL A 186 7.27 -6.38 6.21
C VAL A 186 8.43 -5.58 5.66
N LEU A 187 9.10 -4.82 6.54
CA LEU A 187 10.34 -4.14 6.23
C LEU A 187 11.49 -4.98 6.76
N GLU A 188 12.48 -5.30 5.91
CA GLU A 188 13.72 -5.95 6.34
C GLU A 188 14.90 -5.04 6.03
N PHE A 189 15.73 -4.79 7.04
CA PHE A 189 16.93 -3.97 6.94
C PHE A 189 18.15 -4.82 6.55
N ASP A 190 19.24 -4.18 6.12
CA ASP A 190 20.49 -4.85 5.72
C ASP A 190 21.11 -5.71 6.85
N ASP A 191 20.85 -5.35 8.12
CA ASP A 191 21.29 -6.12 9.30
C ASP A 191 20.39 -7.34 9.61
N GLY A 192 19.38 -7.59 8.77
CA GLY A 192 18.42 -8.67 8.91
C GLY A 192 17.33 -8.42 9.96
N THR A 193 17.28 -7.23 10.57
CA THR A 193 16.17 -6.85 11.46
C THR A 193 14.91 -6.57 10.67
N VAL A 194 13.75 -6.78 11.32
CA VAL A 194 12.44 -6.78 10.69
C VAL A 194 11.46 -5.91 11.45
N ILE A 195 10.69 -5.11 10.71
CA ILE A 195 9.48 -4.44 11.20
C ILE A 195 8.27 -4.98 10.45
N GLY A 196 7.23 -5.38 11.19
CA GLY A 196 5.93 -5.74 10.61
C GLY A 196 4.94 -4.58 10.70
N ILE A 197 4.13 -4.39 9.66
CA ILE A 197 3.12 -3.32 9.59
C ILE A 197 1.80 -3.91 9.10
N GLU A 198 0.72 -3.52 9.77
CA GLU A 198 -0.67 -3.85 9.46
C GLU A 198 -1.44 -2.57 9.20
N ALA A 199 -2.14 -2.44 8.06
CA ALA A 199 -2.96 -1.27 7.77
C ALA A 199 -4.44 -1.62 7.96
N LYS A 200 -5.15 -0.85 8.80
CA LYS A 200 -6.57 -1.09 9.09
C LYS A 200 -7.39 0.16 8.87
N ALA A 201 -8.43 0.05 8.05
CA ALA A 201 -9.41 1.13 7.85
C ALA A 201 -10.22 1.46 9.12
N ALA A 202 -10.10 0.67 10.19
CA ALA A 202 -10.77 0.92 11.45
C ALA A 202 -10.23 2.18 12.17
N VAL A 203 -11.01 2.73 13.09
CA VAL A 203 -10.61 3.87 13.95
C VAL A 203 -10.07 3.37 15.30
N SER A 204 -10.59 2.24 15.78
CA SER A 204 -10.20 1.62 17.05
C SER A 204 -9.27 0.43 16.83
N PHE A 205 -8.42 0.20 17.82
CA PHE A 205 -7.55 -0.96 17.87
C PHE A 205 -8.23 -2.13 18.58
N ASN A 206 -7.96 -3.35 18.13
CA ASN A 206 -8.36 -4.55 18.83
C ASN A 206 -7.28 -5.64 18.74
N ALA A 207 -7.28 -6.57 19.70
CA ALA A 207 -6.26 -7.61 19.82
C ALA A 207 -6.10 -8.48 18.56
N LYS A 208 -7.17 -8.71 17.79
CA LYS A 208 -7.12 -9.57 16.59
C LYS A 208 -6.25 -8.95 15.50
N GLN A 209 -6.17 -7.62 15.42
CA GLN A 209 -5.34 -6.91 14.45
C GLN A 209 -3.83 -7.12 14.70
N PHE A 210 -3.43 -7.53 15.90
CA PHE A 210 -2.03 -7.76 16.26
C PHE A 210 -1.61 -9.24 16.13
N ARG A 211 -2.52 -10.14 15.71
CA ARG A 211 -2.25 -11.59 15.72
C ARG A 211 -1.10 -11.96 14.79
N GLY A 212 -1.13 -11.52 13.54
CA GLY A 212 -0.08 -11.77 12.55
C GLY A 212 1.28 -11.22 13.00
N LEU A 213 1.29 -9.98 13.49
CA LEU A 213 2.49 -9.34 14.03
C LEU A 213 3.06 -10.09 15.26
N SER A 214 2.20 -10.56 16.16
CA SER A 214 2.63 -11.32 17.35
C SER A 214 3.28 -12.64 16.94
N ARG A 215 2.67 -13.36 16.00
CA ARG A 215 3.20 -14.62 15.44
C ARG A 215 4.53 -14.41 14.74
N LEU A 216 4.65 -13.36 13.94
CA LEU A 216 5.90 -13.02 13.26
C LEU A 216 6.99 -12.63 14.26
N ARG A 217 6.67 -11.83 15.29
CA ARG A 217 7.58 -11.50 16.40
C ARG A 217 8.12 -12.75 17.08
N ASP A 218 7.22 -13.64 17.50
CA ASP A 218 7.60 -14.83 18.28
C ASP A 218 8.48 -15.77 17.45
N ARG A 219 8.22 -15.86 16.14
CA ARG A 219 9.05 -16.63 15.20
C ARG A 219 10.45 -16.06 15.00
N LEU A 220 10.57 -14.74 14.90
CA LEU A 220 11.83 -14.07 14.56
C LEU A 220 12.67 -13.69 15.77
N GLY A 221 12.09 -13.73 16.97
CA GLY A 221 12.79 -13.44 18.21
C GLY A 221 13.42 -12.05 18.18
N ALA A 222 14.74 -11.97 18.39
CA ALA A 222 15.48 -10.70 18.42
C ALA A 222 15.52 -9.95 17.07
N ARG A 223 15.32 -10.65 15.94
CA ARG A 223 15.30 -10.00 14.62
C ARG A 223 14.09 -9.10 14.43
N PHE A 224 12.96 -9.41 15.07
CA PHE A 224 11.76 -8.56 14.98
C PHE A 224 11.89 -7.39 15.96
N ILE A 225 12.09 -6.19 15.45
CA ILE A 225 12.36 -5.02 16.30
C ILE A 225 11.09 -4.23 16.62
N ALA A 226 10.07 -4.27 15.75
CA ALA A 226 8.76 -3.66 16.02
C ALA A 226 7.65 -4.24 15.14
N GLY A 227 6.42 -4.20 15.66
CA GLY A 227 5.19 -4.45 14.92
C GLY A 227 4.24 -3.28 15.11
N VAL A 228 3.70 -2.74 14.04
CA VAL A 228 2.83 -1.55 14.08
C VAL A 228 1.50 -1.83 13.39
N VAL A 229 0.40 -1.68 14.11
CA VAL A 229 -0.92 -1.55 13.48
C VAL A 229 -1.15 -0.07 13.21
N LEU A 230 -1.23 0.29 11.94
CA LEU A 230 -1.64 1.60 11.46
C LEU A 230 -3.15 1.64 11.26
N ASN A 231 -3.80 2.68 11.77
CA ASN A 231 -5.24 2.84 11.61
C ASN A 231 -5.67 4.28 11.30
N THR A 232 -6.98 4.49 11.15
CA THR A 232 -7.56 5.81 10.85
C THR A 232 -7.96 6.60 12.09
N GLY A 233 -7.49 6.18 13.27
CA GLY A 233 -7.61 6.89 14.53
C GLY A 233 -6.62 8.05 14.63
N THR A 234 -6.57 8.65 15.81
CA THR A 234 -5.82 9.89 16.05
C THR A 234 -4.70 9.76 17.09
N SER A 235 -4.66 8.65 17.82
CA SER A 235 -3.69 8.40 18.88
C SER A 235 -3.03 7.04 18.72
N GLY A 236 -1.76 6.98 19.13
CA GLY A 236 -1.02 5.73 19.24
C GLY A 236 -0.94 5.23 20.67
N TYR A 237 -0.61 3.95 20.83
CA TYR A 237 -0.35 3.36 22.14
C TYR A 237 0.55 2.12 22.00
N ARG A 238 1.23 1.75 23.08
CA ARG A 238 1.94 0.47 23.15
C ARG A 238 0.94 -0.61 23.52
N TYR A 239 0.76 -1.60 22.65
CA TYR A 239 -0.15 -2.72 22.88
C TYR A 239 0.53 -3.82 23.70
N ALA A 240 1.75 -4.21 23.33
CA ALA A 240 2.52 -5.25 24.01
C ALA A 240 4.03 -5.02 23.80
N ASP A 241 4.86 -5.99 24.21
CA ASP A 241 6.28 -5.95 23.88
C ASP A 241 6.50 -5.87 22.36
N ARG A 242 7.22 -4.82 21.94
CA ARG A 242 7.52 -4.46 20.54
C ARG A 242 6.30 -4.34 19.62
N LEU A 243 5.08 -4.20 20.16
CA LEU A 243 3.84 -4.06 19.38
C LEU A 243 3.14 -2.74 19.72
N TYR A 244 2.82 -1.97 18.69
CA TYR A 244 2.32 -0.60 18.80
C TYR A 244 1.09 -0.39 17.91
N GLY A 245 0.12 0.37 18.38
CA GLY A 245 -0.90 1.01 17.54
C GLY A 245 -0.47 2.44 17.23
N ALA A 246 -0.66 2.90 16.00
CA ALA A 246 -0.42 4.28 15.60
C ALA A 246 -1.41 4.73 14.51
N PRO A 247 -1.69 6.04 14.40
CA PRO A 247 -2.41 6.57 13.24
C PRO A 247 -1.55 6.39 11.97
N VAL A 248 -2.18 6.21 10.80
CA VAL A 248 -1.47 6.15 9.50
C VAL A 248 -0.64 7.41 9.27
N SER A 249 -1.06 8.56 9.79
CA SER A 249 -0.32 9.82 9.70
C SER A 249 1.06 9.78 10.35
N ALA A 250 1.33 8.83 11.25
CA ALA A 250 2.67 8.61 11.82
C ALA A 250 3.75 8.28 10.76
N LEU A 251 3.36 7.94 9.52
CA LEU A 251 4.27 7.77 8.40
C LEU A 251 4.93 9.10 7.95
N TRP A 252 4.31 10.26 8.21
CA TRP A 252 4.81 11.58 7.78
C TRP A 252 4.74 12.66 8.88
N GLU A 253 3.87 12.51 9.87
CA GLU A 253 3.87 13.32 11.08
C GLU A 253 4.99 12.81 11.99
N PHE A 254 6.20 13.32 11.79
CA PHE A 254 7.27 13.14 12.75
C PHE A 254 6.84 13.82 14.05
N ALA A 255 6.72 13.06 15.14
CA ALA A 255 6.67 13.66 16.45
C ALA A 255 7.93 14.52 16.59
N THR A 256 7.78 15.84 16.50
CA THR A 256 8.80 16.77 16.99
C THR A 256 8.95 16.41 18.46
N GLN A 257 9.99 15.64 18.77
CA GLN A 257 10.25 15.22 20.13
C GLN A 257 10.20 16.46 21.02
N ALA A 258 9.32 16.39 22.01
CA ALA A 258 9.09 17.43 22.97
C ALA A 258 10.40 17.85 23.62
N LYS A 259 10.93 19.02 23.25
CA LYS A 259 11.73 19.85 24.16
C LYS A 259 10.78 20.38 25.25
N ARG A 260 10.28 19.50 26.13
CA ARG A 260 9.62 19.87 27.38
C ARG A 260 9.95 18.84 28.47
N SER A 261 11.21 18.83 28.87
CA SER A 261 11.58 18.51 30.25
C SER A 261 13.00 19.02 30.51
N THR A 262 13.12 20.21 31.11
CA THR A 262 13.98 20.53 32.28
C THR A 262 14.17 22.05 32.37
N SER A 263 13.26 22.71 33.09
CA SER A 263 13.63 23.81 33.97
C SER A 263 12.69 23.79 35.18
N GLY A 264 12.82 22.72 35.98
CA GLY A 264 12.49 22.80 37.39
C GLY A 264 13.62 23.54 38.09
N SER A 265 13.24 24.57 38.84
CA SER A 265 13.87 25.08 40.06
C SER A 265 15.39 24.91 40.24
N ARG A 266 16.10 26.03 40.21
CA ARG A 266 17.08 26.46 41.23
C ARG A 266 17.54 27.89 40.91
N GLY A 267 17.43 28.78 41.89
CA GLY A 267 17.72 30.20 41.84
C GLY A 267 16.75 30.94 42.73
#